data_AF-A0AAV4SJA1-F1
#
_entry.id   AF-A0AAV4SJA1-F1
#
_cell.length_a   1.000
_cell.length_b   1.000
_cell.length_c   1.000
_cell.angle_alpha   90.00
_cell.angle_beta   90.00
_cell.angle_gamma   90.00
#
_symmetry.space_group_name_H-M   'P 1'
#
loop_
_entity.id
_entity.type
_entity.pdbx_description
1 polymer ?
#
loop_
_entity_poly.entity_id
_entity_poly.type
_entity_poly.pdbx_seq_one_letter_code
_entity_poly.pdbx_strand_id
1 'polypeptide(L)'
;MLSLLILLLTAFSHNDSPPTDAEIDLWQQALENPDLFGGDMLVPHDDYIKLGNAIADENYRWPNGEVPYVVDKSLKKHEDLILKAMKHYEDNTCVRFVKKTSEKYFVKIFKGRGCFAAVGRNKTMSQPQSLSLGEGCWKMGTIIHELGHSLGFYHEQNRSDRDSYLTIFSRNIKSGMQHNFNKLRPDENILINGFDYDSIMIYGNYAFSKRPNKLKTMEAKNGHKLLNPYEKDRMTQSDIERVNTLYKCP
;
A
#
# COMPACT_ATOMS: atom_id res chain seq x y z
N MET A 1 19.29 -32.52 -43.19
CA MET A 1 17.86 -32.14 -43.14
C MET A 1 17.55 -31.74 -41.70
N LEU A 2 17.20 -30.47 -41.50
CA LEU A 2 16.96 -29.84 -40.19
C LEU A 2 15.70 -30.43 -39.53
N SER A 3 15.80 -30.78 -38.25
CA SER A 3 14.66 -31.17 -37.41
C SER A 3 14.10 -29.92 -36.75
N LEU A 4 12.85 -29.56 -37.06
CA LEU A 4 12.16 -28.40 -36.52
C LEU A 4 11.37 -28.83 -35.27
N LEU A 5 11.88 -28.51 -34.10
CA LEU A 5 11.19 -28.70 -32.82
C LEU A 5 10.17 -27.57 -32.65
N ILE A 6 8.89 -27.86 -32.85
CA ILE A 6 7.80 -26.89 -32.60
C ILE A 6 7.58 -26.84 -31.09
N LEU A 7 8.06 -25.76 -30.45
CA LEU A 7 7.70 -25.42 -29.08
C LEU A 7 6.23 -24.96 -29.07
N LEU A 8 5.34 -25.82 -28.57
CA LEU A 8 3.96 -25.43 -28.23
C LEU A 8 4.01 -24.52 -27.00
N LEU A 9 4.01 -23.20 -27.23
CA LEU A 9 3.66 -22.21 -26.22
C LEU A 9 2.16 -22.36 -25.92
N THR A 10 1.82 -23.08 -24.85
CA THR A 10 0.48 -23.02 -24.28
C THR A 10 0.30 -21.65 -23.63
N ALA A 11 -0.31 -20.72 -24.37
CA ALA A 11 -0.83 -19.49 -23.78
C ALA A 11 -1.94 -19.87 -22.79
N PHE A 12 -1.68 -19.68 -21.50
CA PHE A 12 -2.74 -19.68 -20.49
C PHE A 12 -3.59 -18.42 -20.68
N SER A 13 -4.67 -18.53 -21.44
CA SER A 13 -5.73 -17.51 -21.44
C SER A 13 -6.47 -17.61 -20.10
N HIS A 14 -6.12 -16.77 -19.13
CA HIS A 14 -7.04 -16.49 -18.03
C HIS A 14 -8.19 -15.68 -18.61
N ASN A 15 -9.31 -16.37 -18.82
CA ASN A 15 -10.53 -15.81 -19.35
C ASN A 15 -11.32 -15.16 -18.21
N ASP A 16 -10.75 -14.14 -17.59
CA ASP A 16 -11.42 -13.37 -16.54
C ASP A 16 -12.15 -12.20 -17.21
N SER A 17 -13.49 -12.25 -17.18
CA SER A 17 -14.32 -11.11 -17.56
C SER A 17 -13.85 -9.84 -16.82
N PRO A 18 -13.95 -8.66 -17.45
CA PRO A 18 -13.62 -7.42 -16.76
C PRO A 18 -14.48 -7.28 -15.49
N PRO A 19 -13.93 -6.71 -14.41
CA PRO A 19 -14.68 -6.57 -13.16
C PRO A 19 -15.87 -5.65 -13.33
N THR A 20 -16.93 -5.97 -12.61
CA THR A 20 -18.15 -5.17 -12.54
C THR A 20 -17.93 -3.88 -11.75
N ASP A 21 -18.76 -2.87 -11.98
CA ASP A 21 -18.74 -1.62 -11.21
C ASP A 21 -18.91 -1.85 -9.70
N ALA A 22 -19.70 -2.88 -9.32
CA ALA A 22 -19.90 -3.24 -7.92
C ALA A 22 -18.64 -3.83 -7.27
N GLU A 23 -17.85 -4.61 -8.01
CA GLU A 23 -16.58 -5.12 -7.52
C GLU A 23 -15.56 -4.00 -7.35
N ILE A 24 -15.47 -3.08 -8.32
CA ILE A 24 -14.58 -1.91 -8.24
C ILE A 24 -14.96 -1.02 -7.05
N ASP A 25 -16.25 -0.77 -6.84
CA ASP A 25 -16.76 0.00 -5.70
C ASP A 25 -16.43 -0.67 -4.36
N LEU A 26 -16.55 -2.00 -4.28
CA LEU A 26 -16.14 -2.76 -3.09
C LEU A 26 -14.63 -2.60 -2.80
N TRP A 27 -13.77 -2.70 -3.82
CA TRP A 27 -12.32 -2.56 -3.64
C TRP A 27 -11.93 -1.14 -3.23
N GLN A 28 -12.59 -0.14 -3.81
CA GLN A 28 -12.39 1.26 -3.45
C GLN A 28 -12.82 1.54 -2.01
N GLN A 29 -14.03 1.13 -1.62
CA GLN A 29 -14.53 1.37 -0.26
C GLN A 29 -13.71 0.66 0.81
N ALA A 30 -13.08 -0.47 0.47
CA ALA A 30 -12.24 -1.20 1.41
C ALA A 30 -10.98 -0.39 1.84
N LEU A 31 -10.44 0.46 0.98
CA LEU A 31 -9.31 1.36 1.29
C LEU A 31 -9.75 2.69 1.93
N GLU A 32 -11.01 3.11 1.76
CA GLU A 32 -11.50 4.41 2.21
C GLU A 32 -12.10 4.36 3.63
N ASN A 33 -11.34 3.94 4.65
CA ASN A 33 -11.83 3.86 6.02
C ASN A 33 -11.85 5.26 6.67
N PRO A 34 -13.02 5.75 7.14
CA PRO A 34 -13.19 7.14 7.55
C PRO A 34 -12.46 7.53 8.84
N ASP A 35 -12.17 6.55 9.70
CA ASP A 35 -11.57 6.76 11.02
C ASP A 35 -10.05 6.53 11.03
N LEU A 36 -9.46 6.26 9.86
CA LEU A 36 -8.04 5.95 9.72
C LEU A 36 -7.29 7.06 8.98
N PHE A 37 -6.03 7.27 9.34
CA PHE A 37 -5.21 8.28 8.68
C PHE A 37 -5.00 7.89 7.22
N GLY A 38 -5.23 8.81 6.28
CA GLY A 38 -5.09 8.53 4.85
C GLY A 38 -6.13 7.57 4.27
N GLY A 39 -7.03 7.02 5.09
CA GLY A 39 -7.98 5.97 4.71
C GLY A 39 -7.65 4.59 5.27
N ASP A 40 -6.38 4.26 5.48
CA ASP A 40 -5.92 2.87 5.69
C ASP A 40 -4.67 2.76 6.60
N MET A 41 -4.24 3.85 7.22
CA MET A 41 -3.09 3.83 8.13
C MET A 41 -3.51 3.93 9.59
N LEU A 42 -3.07 2.95 10.39
CA LEU A 42 -3.08 3.05 11.85
C LEU A 42 -1.81 3.79 12.31
N VAL A 43 -2.00 5.01 12.78
CA VAL A 43 -0.98 5.86 13.41
C VAL A 43 -1.35 6.10 14.88
N PRO A 44 -0.41 6.33 15.81
CA PRO A 44 -0.74 6.61 17.20
C PRO A 44 -1.63 7.85 17.33
N HIS A 45 -2.65 7.77 18.18
CA HIS A 45 -3.40 8.94 18.65
C HIS A 45 -2.60 9.65 19.76
N ASP A 46 -2.68 10.98 19.81
CA ASP A 46 -2.09 11.90 20.81
C ASP A 46 -0.66 12.43 20.66
N ASP A 47 0.01 12.26 19.52
CA ASP A 47 1.10 13.17 19.16
C ASP A 47 0.77 13.82 17.82
N TYR A 48 0.74 15.15 17.83
CA TYR A 48 0.71 16.02 16.65
C TYR A 48 1.37 15.32 15.48
N ILE A 49 0.59 15.03 14.44
CA ILE A 49 0.97 14.30 13.23
C ILE A 49 2.27 14.89 12.70
N LYS A 50 3.36 14.31 13.16
CA LYS A 50 4.56 14.11 12.39
C LYS A 50 4.17 13.04 11.37
N LEU A 51 4.73 13.05 10.16
CA LEU A 51 5.26 11.85 9.45
C LEU A 51 5.03 11.93 7.93
N GLY A 52 6.05 11.62 7.11
CA GLY A 52 6.19 11.78 5.65
C GLY A 52 6.07 10.52 4.77
N ASN A 53 6.47 10.45 3.49
CA ASN A 53 6.27 9.25 2.60
C ASN A 53 6.96 7.95 3.09
N ALA A 54 7.97 8.08 3.93
CA ALA A 54 8.44 7.02 4.81
C ALA A 54 8.69 7.63 6.19
N ILE A 55 8.46 6.86 7.26
CA ILE A 55 8.66 7.32 8.63
C ILE A 55 10.13 7.67 8.86
N ALA A 56 10.44 8.93 9.17
CA ALA A 56 11.83 9.39 9.27
C ALA A 56 12.61 8.74 10.43
N ASP A 57 11.95 8.44 11.55
CA ASP A 57 12.57 7.85 12.73
C ASP A 57 12.92 6.36 12.51
N GLU A 58 14.21 6.03 12.60
CA GLU A 58 14.74 4.68 12.45
C GLU A 58 14.19 3.70 13.52
N ASN A 59 13.68 4.18 14.65
CA ASN A 59 13.08 3.34 15.70
C ASN A 59 11.85 2.55 15.26
N TYR A 60 11.23 2.98 14.15
CA TYR A 60 10.08 2.35 13.52
C TYR A 60 10.49 1.36 12.42
N ARG A 61 11.78 1.12 12.20
CA ARG A 61 12.23 0.04 11.32
C ARG A 61 12.07 -1.31 11.98
N TRP A 62 11.79 -2.31 11.16
CA TRP A 62 11.96 -3.70 11.56
C TRP A 62 13.45 -4.04 11.64
N PRO A 63 13.94 -4.56 12.78
CA PRO A 63 15.35 -4.94 12.91
C PRO A 63 15.78 -5.90 11.79
N ASN A 64 16.94 -5.66 11.19
CA ASN A 64 17.50 -6.45 10.09
C ASN A 64 16.62 -6.56 8.85
N GLY A 65 15.57 -5.74 8.71
CA GLY A 65 14.58 -5.89 7.64
C GLY A 65 13.71 -7.14 7.80
N GLU A 66 13.71 -7.79 8.96
CA GLU A 66 12.89 -8.97 9.23
C GLU A 66 11.55 -8.56 9.85
N VAL A 67 10.45 -8.93 9.19
CA VAL A 67 9.08 -8.66 9.62
C VAL A 67 8.45 -9.97 10.11
N PRO A 68 8.42 -10.23 11.42
CA PRO A 68 7.70 -11.37 11.97
C PRO A 68 6.21 -11.23 11.70
N TYR A 69 5.57 -12.29 11.20
CA TYR A 69 4.14 -12.27 10.88
C TYR A 69 3.39 -13.53 11.30
N VAL A 70 2.08 -13.35 11.47
CA VAL A 70 1.08 -14.43 11.59
C VAL A 70 -0.06 -14.13 10.62
N VAL A 71 -0.45 -15.11 9.81
CA VAL A 71 -1.70 -15.07 9.02
C VAL A 71 -2.79 -15.78 9.82
N ASP A 72 -3.83 -15.04 10.17
CA ASP A 72 -4.97 -15.57 10.90
C ASP A 72 -5.77 -16.56 10.05
N LYS A 73 -6.32 -17.60 10.68
CA LYS A 73 -7.12 -18.65 10.01
C LYS A 73 -8.29 -18.11 9.20
N SER A 74 -8.79 -16.91 9.54
CA SER A 74 -9.84 -16.21 8.78
C SER A 74 -9.45 -15.92 7.33
N LEU A 75 -8.15 -15.90 7.02
CA LEU A 75 -7.60 -15.66 5.67
C LEU A 75 -7.08 -16.93 5.00
N LYS A 76 -7.40 -18.13 5.50
CA LYS A 76 -6.91 -19.40 4.94
C LYS A 76 -7.12 -19.52 3.42
N LYS A 77 -8.23 -19.00 2.89
CA LYS A 77 -8.52 -19.04 1.44
C LYS A 77 -7.68 -18.07 0.59
N HIS A 78 -7.02 -17.11 1.22
CA HIS A 78 -6.24 -16.05 0.58
C HIS A 78 -4.75 -16.09 0.99
N GLU A 79 -4.34 -17.07 1.79
CA GLU A 79 -2.96 -17.18 2.29
C GLU A 79 -1.95 -17.24 1.14
N ASP A 80 -2.23 -18.01 0.07
CA ASP A 80 -1.34 -18.08 -1.10
C ASP A 80 -1.10 -16.71 -1.76
N LEU A 81 -2.13 -15.86 -1.83
CA LEU A 81 -1.99 -14.51 -2.40
C LEU A 81 -1.17 -13.60 -1.49
N ILE A 82 -1.37 -13.72 -0.17
CA ILE A 82 -0.59 -12.98 0.84
C ILE A 82 0.89 -13.37 0.77
N LEU A 83 1.18 -14.68 0.69
CA LEU A 83 2.53 -15.19 0.56
C LEU A 83 3.19 -14.76 -0.77
N LYS A 84 2.42 -14.69 -1.87
CA LYS A 84 2.92 -14.12 -3.14
C LYS A 84 3.28 -12.65 -3.02
N ALA A 85 2.48 -11.84 -2.33
CA ALA A 85 2.79 -10.43 -2.09
C ALA A 85 4.03 -10.24 -1.20
N MET A 86 4.19 -11.07 -0.15
CA MET A 86 5.41 -11.09 0.67
C MET A 86 6.63 -11.46 -0.17
N LYS A 87 6.52 -12.53 -0.98
CA LYS A 87 7.58 -12.96 -1.89
C LYS A 87 7.98 -11.87 -2.88
N HIS A 88 7.04 -11.05 -3.36
CA HIS A 88 7.34 -9.90 -4.23
C HIS A 88 8.31 -8.91 -3.56
N TYR A 89 8.17 -8.63 -2.28
CA TYR A 89 9.16 -7.83 -1.54
C TYR A 89 10.50 -8.56 -1.39
N GLU A 90 10.47 -9.85 -1.05
CA GLU A 90 11.67 -10.65 -0.80
C GLU A 90 12.55 -10.83 -2.04
N ASP A 91 11.92 -10.93 -3.22
CA ASP A 91 12.60 -11.09 -4.50
C ASP A 91 13.23 -9.78 -5.00
N ASN A 92 12.74 -8.63 -4.55
CA ASN A 92 13.17 -7.32 -5.05
C ASN A 92 13.97 -6.49 -4.03
N THR A 93 13.99 -6.92 -2.76
CA THR A 93 14.60 -6.15 -1.66
C THR A 93 15.30 -7.08 -0.66
N CYS A 94 15.98 -6.51 0.34
CA CYS A 94 16.53 -7.28 1.46
C CYS A 94 15.52 -7.56 2.59
N VAL A 95 14.29 -7.04 2.52
CA VAL A 95 13.25 -7.28 3.53
C VAL A 95 12.84 -8.76 3.50
N ARG A 96 12.62 -9.36 4.67
CA ARG A 96 12.20 -10.76 4.83
C ARG A 96 10.97 -10.87 5.71
N PHE A 97 9.92 -11.55 5.23
CA PHE A 97 8.76 -11.86 6.04
C PHE A 97 8.98 -13.21 6.70
N VAL A 98 9.16 -13.21 8.02
CA VAL A 98 9.48 -14.42 8.78
C VAL A 98 8.28 -14.90 9.58
N LYS A 99 7.97 -16.20 9.56
CA LYS A 99 6.89 -16.74 10.40
C LYS A 99 7.26 -16.49 11.86
N LYS A 100 6.36 -15.84 12.60
CA LYS A 100 6.57 -15.51 14.00
C LYS A 100 6.83 -16.78 14.84
N THR A 101 7.84 -16.71 15.69
CA THR A 101 8.14 -17.65 16.76
C THR A 101 7.94 -16.98 18.13
N SER A 102 8.98 -16.41 18.73
CA SER A 102 8.99 -15.79 20.06
C SER A 102 9.03 -14.25 20.05
N GLU A 103 9.00 -13.63 18.88
CA GLU A 103 9.15 -12.17 18.74
C GLU A 103 7.99 -11.43 19.43
N LYS A 104 8.34 -10.40 20.19
CA LYS A 104 7.38 -9.57 20.94
C LYS A 104 6.54 -8.68 20.01
N TYR A 105 7.19 -8.10 18.99
CA TYR A 105 6.58 -7.21 18.01
C TYR A 105 6.45 -7.97 16.70
N PHE A 106 5.26 -8.01 16.13
CA PHE A 106 4.97 -8.74 14.90
C PHE A 106 3.67 -8.23 14.27
N VAL A 107 3.49 -8.52 12.98
CA VAL A 107 2.28 -8.18 12.22
C VAL A 107 1.30 -9.35 12.27
N LYS A 108 0.07 -9.09 12.72
CA LYS A 108 -1.05 -10.04 12.60
C LYS A 108 -1.92 -9.64 11.41
N ILE A 109 -1.93 -10.50 10.40
CA ILE A 109 -2.72 -10.33 9.17
C ILE A 109 -4.03 -11.09 9.33
N PHE A 110 -5.17 -10.41 9.26
CA PHE A 110 -6.49 -11.03 9.56
C PHE A 110 -7.61 -10.44 8.70
N LYS A 111 -8.74 -11.16 8.59
CA LYS A 111 -9.94 -10.64 7.92
C LYS A 111 -10.67 -9.67 8.86
N GLY A 112 -10.36 -8.39 8.77
CA GLY A 112 -11.09 -7.31 9.45
C GLY A 112 -12.12 -6.64 8.53
N ARG A 113 -12.43 -5.38 8.84
CA ARG A 113 -13.26 -4.50 8.00
C ARG A 113 -12.32 -3.56 7.23
N GLY A 114 -12.40 -3.56 5.91
CA GLY A 114 -11.51 -2.76 5.06
C GLY A 114 -10.06 -3.28 5.03
N CYS A 115 -9.24 -2.55 4.30
CA CYS A 115 -7.81 -2.74 4.13
C CYS A 115 -7.11 -1.66 4.94
N PHE A 116 -6.23 -2.06 5.85
CA PHE A 116 -5.42 -1.12 6.61
C PHE A 116 -4.24 -1.82 7.28
N ALA A 117 -3.21 -1.05 7.62
CA ALA A 117 -2.07 -1.51 8.39
C ALA A 117 -1.53 -0.44 9.32
N ALA A 118 -0.82 -0.87 10.37
CA ALA A 118 0.04 0.02 11.14
C ALA A 118 1.27 0.43 10.33
N VAL A 119 1.67 1.70 10.45
CA VAL A 119 2.84 2.21 9.71
C VAL A 119 4.14 1.90 10.47
N GLY A 120 5.02 1.10 9.85
CA GLY A 120 6.30 0.66 10.41
C GLY A 120 6.17 -0.27 11.61
N ARG A 121 7.29 -0.55 12.29
CA ARG A 121 7.32 -1.24 13.59
C ARG A 121 6.99 -0.29 14.72
N ASN A 122 5.70 -0.02 14.87
CA ASN A 122 5.16 0.85 15.90
C ASN A 122 5.07 0.18 17.29
N LYS A 123 6.09 0.42 18.12
CA LYS A 123 6.20 -0.11 19.48
C LYS A 123 5.25 0.53 20.49
N THR A 124 4.64 1.68 20.19
CA THR A 124 3.76 2.41 21.13
C THR A 124 2.30 1.97 21.02
N MET A 125 1.94 1.31 19.92
CA MET A 125 0.61 0.76 19.71
C MET A 125 0.38 -0.57 20.42
N SER A 126 -0.90 -0.92 20.59
CA SER A 126 -1.33 -2.25 21.01
C SER A 126 -0.71 -3.33 20.10
N GLN A 127 -0.27 -4.42 20.73
CA GLN A 127 0.36 -5.55 20.06
C GLN A 127 -0.55 -6.78 20.07
N PRO A 128 -0.52 -7.63 19.03
CA PRO A 128 0.23 -7.46 17.78
C PRO A 128 -0.25 -6.29 16.94
N GLN A 129 0.62 -5.78 16.06
CA GLN A 129 0.23 -4.76 15.09
C GLN A 129 -0.71 -5.36 14.05
N SER A 130 -1.85 -4.72 13.85
CA SER A 130 -2.90 -5.16 12.95
C SER A 130 -2.59 -4.83 11.49
N LEU A 131 -2.79 -5.81 10.61
CA LEU A 131 -2.97 -5.63 9.17
C LEU A 131 -4.30 -6.30 8.77
N SER A 132 -5.30 -5.51 8.41
CA SER A 132 -6.61 -6.01 8.00
C SER A 132 -6.66 -6.22 6.49
N LEU A 133 -7.11 -7.40 6.08
CA LEU A 133 -7.47 -7.72 4.70
C LEU A 133 -8.93 -8.19 4.67
N GLY A 134 -9.86 -7.23 4.75
CA GLY A 134 -11.28 -7.47 4.67
C GLY A 134 -11.79 -7.82 3.27
N GLU A 135 -13.11 -7.83 3.12
CA GLU A 135 -13.73 -7.97 1.80
C GLU A 135 -13.33 -6.80 0.90
N GLY A 136 -12.94 -7.13 -0.33
CA GLY A 136 -12.40 -6.16 -1.30
C GLY A 136 -10.88 -5.98 -1.27
N CYS A 137 -10.18 -6.51 -0.26
CA CYS A 137 -8.72 -6.30 -0.11
C CYS A 137 -7.85 -7.35 -0.81
N TRP A 138 -8.42 -8.44 -1.32
CA TRP A 138 -7.66 -9.57 -1.85
C TRP A 138 -7.24 -9.37 -3.31
N LYS A 139 -6.60 -8.23 -3.58
CA LYS A 139 -5.91 -7.91 -4.83
C LYS A 139 -4.41 -7.83 -4.55
N MET A 140 -3.60 -8.26 -5.52
CA MET A 140 -2.14 -8.32 -5.36
C MET A 140 -1.57 -6.96 -4.96
N GLY A 141 -1.88 -5.90 -5.70
CA GLY A 141 -1.39 -4.55 -5.40
C GLY A 141 -1.90 -4.01 -4.05
N THR A 142 -3.15 -4.28 -3.66
CA THR A 142 -3.65 -3.91 -2.33
C THR A 142 -2.86 -4.58 -1.21
N ILE A 143 -2.57 -5.88 -1.33
CA ILE A 143 -1.79 -6.56 -0.28
C ILE A 143 -0.35 -6.03 -0.23
N ILE A 144 0.28 -5.79 -1.40
CA ILE A 144 1.60 -5.15 -1.47
C ILE A 144 1.57 -3.79 -0.77
N HIS A 145 0.54 -2.98 -1.02
CA HIS A 145 0.35 -1.67 -0.41
C HIS A 145 0.30 -1.73 1.12
N GLU A 146 -0.54 -2.60 1.69
CA GLU A 146 -0.66 -2.76 3.16
C GLU A 146 0.65 -3.28 3.81
N LEU A 147 1.37 -4.14 3.10
CA LEU A 147 2.71 -4.56 3.52
C LEU A 147 3.70 -3.38 3.49
N GLY A 148 3.59 -2.50 2.48
CA GLY A 148 4.36 -1.26 2.39
C GLY A 148 4.14 -0.33 3.59
N HIS A 149 2.89 -0.14 4.02
CA HIS A 149 2.60 0.54 5.28
C HIS A 149 3.31 -0.11 6.47
N SER A 150 3.22 -1.43 6.59
CA SER A 150 3.90 -2.17 7.67
C SER A 150 5.42 -1.98 7.69
N LEU A 151 6.04 -1.67 6.55
CA LEU A 151 7.47 -1.36 6.43
C LEU A 151 7.83 0.08 6.78
N GLY A 152 6.83 0.97 6.89
CA GLY A 152 7.00 2.36 7.29
C GLY A 152 6.72 3.37 6.17
N PHE A 153 6.10 2.96 5.06
CA PHE A 153 5.74 3.86 3.98
C PHE A 153 4.36 4.48 4.18
N TYR A 154 4.24 5.74 3.79
CA TYR A 154 2.97 6.45 3.68
C TYR A 154 2.66 6.65 2.21
N HIS A 155 1.50 7.24 1.98
CA HIS A 155 1.06 7.54 0.65
C HIS A 155 1.92 8.55 -0.12
N GLU A 156 2.05 8.30 -1.41
CA GLU A 156 2.75 9.19 -2.34
C GLU A 156 2.02 10.54 -2.47
N GLN A 157 0.68 10.55 -2.50
CA GLN A 157 -0.11 11.79 -2.60
C GLN A 157 -0.05 12.69 -1.36
N ASN A 158 0.49 12.17 -0.25
CA ASN A 158 0.66 12.91 1.00
C ASN A 158 2.07 13.54 1.13
N ARG A 159 3.02 13.27 0.20
CA ARG A 159 4.35 13.90 0.22
C ARG A 159 4.32 15.42 0.40
N SER A 160 5.32 15.97 1.09
CA SER A 160 5.47 17.41 1.33
C SER A 160 5.59 18.22 0.03
N ASP A 161 6.21 17.63 -1.00
CA ASP A 161 6.44 18.18 -2.33
C ASP A 161 5.32 17.89 -3.34
N ARG A 162 4.25 17.18 -2.95
CA ARG A 162 3.22 16.66 -3.87
C ARG A 162 2.52 17.74 -4.70
N ASP A 163 2.41 18.97 -4.20
CA ASP A 163 1.77 20.08 -4.92
C ASP A 163 2.54 20.49 -6.18
N SER A 164 3.80 20.06 -6.35
CA SER A 164 4.55 20.22 -7.60
C SER A 164 4.08 19.24 -8.68
N TYR A 165 3.46 18.13 -8.29
CA TYR A 165 3.14 16.99 -9.16
C TYR A 165 1.64 16.77 -9.34
N LEU A 166 0.83 17.10 -8.33
CA LEU A 166 -0.61 16.86 -8.28
C LEU A 166 -1.41 18.16 -8.11
N THR A 167 -2.63 18.13 -8.63
CA THR A 167 -3.70 19.07 -8.29
C THR A 167 -4.76 18.34 -7.46
N ILE A 168 -5.12 18.87 -6.29
CA ILE A 168 -6.18 18.31 -5.43
C ILE A 168 -7.47 19.13 -5.57
N PHE A 169 -8.55 18.46 -5.93
CA PHE A 169 -9.88 19.03 -6.07
C PHE A 169 -10.69 18.86 -4.78
N SER A 170 -10.37 19.64 -3.76
CA SER A 170 -10.98 19.50 -2.42
C SER A 170 -12.52 19.52 -2.43
N ARG A 171 -13.13 20.30 -3.34
CA ARG A 171 -14.61 20.38 -3.52
C ARG A 171 -15.25 19.09 -4.03
N ASN A 172 -14.47 18.16 -4.59
CA ASN A 172 -14.94 16.88 -5.11
C ASN A 172 -14.85 15.75 -4.08
N ILE A 173 -14.14 15.97 -2.98
CA ILE A 173 -13.95 14.99 -1.90
C ILE A 173 -15.26 14.87 -1.08
N LYS A 174 -15.58 13.65 -0.63
CA LYS A 174 -16.66 13.37 0.34
C LYS A 174 -16.51 14.27 1.58
N SER A 175 -17.63 14.74 2.13
CA SER A 175 -17.60 15.55 3.36
C SER A 175 -16.92 14.78 4.48
N GLY A 176 -16.00 15.43 5.19
CA GLY A 176 -15.23 14.83 6.28
C GLY A 176 -13.96 14.09 5.86
N MET A 177 -13.76 13.79 4.56
CA MET A 177 -12.62 13.00 4.06
C MET A 177 -11.44 13.85 3.55
N GLN A 178 -11.50 15.18 3.69
CA GLN A 178 -10.45 16.08 3.19
C GLN A 178 -9.10 15.83 3.87
N HIS A 179 -9.11 15.39 5.13
CA HIS A 179 -7.91 15.14 5.93
C HIS A 179 -7.01 14.04 5.33
N ASN A 180 -7.57 13.11 4.54
CA ASN A 180 -6.81 12.06 3.85
C ASN A 180 -5.88 12.59 2.76
N PHE A 181 -6.04 13.86 2.34
CA PHE A 181 -5.18 14.54 1.37
C PHE A 181 -4.23 15.55 2.02
N ASN A 182 -4.16 15.62 3.35
CA ASN A 182 -3.25 16.50 4.05
C ASN A 182 -1.80 16.13 3.71
N LYS A 183 -0.99 17.14 3.39
CA LYS A 183 0.43 16.92 3.18
C LYS A 183 1.12 16.67 4.50
N LEU A 184 2.16 15.87 4.43
CA LEU A 184 3.10 15.62 5.50
C LEU A 184 4.11 16.78 5.53
N ARG A 185 4.62 17.18 6.69
CA ARG A 185 5.54 18.33 6.74
C ARG A 185 6.96 17.93 6.31
N PRO A 186 7.77 18.87 5.77
CA PRO A 186 9.11 18.57 5.26
C PRO A 186 10.07 17.95 6.29
N ASP A 187 9.98 18.40 7.54
CA ASP A 187 10.79 17.89 8.66
C ASP A 187 10.38 16.49 9.13
N GLU A 188 9.33 15.94 8.53
CA GLU A 188 8.67 14.73 8.99
C GLU A 188 8.72 13.61 7.93
N ASN A 189 9.17 13.89 6.68
CA ASN A 189 9.50 12.88 5.65
C ASN A 189 10.98 12.67 5.41
N ILE A 190 11.26 11.54 4.77
CA ILE A 190 12.44 11.37 3.92
C ILE A 190 11.99 11.19 2.47
N LEU A 191 12.17 12.22 1.64
CA LEU A 191 11.97 12.12 0.20
C LEU A 191 13.16 11.36 -0.42
N ILE A 192 13.10 10.02 -0.42
CA ILE A 192 14.19 9.15 -0.86
C ILE A 192 14.53 9.37 -2.35
N ASN A 193 13.53 9.45 -3.22
CA ASN A 193 13.68 9.71 -4.65
C ASN A 193 12.51 10.57 -5.17
N GLY A 194 12.47 10.78 -6.49
CA GLY A 194 11.47 11.60 -7.17
C GLY A 194 10.02 11.11 -6.95
N PHE A 195 9.06 11.98 -7.29
CA PHE A 195 7.64 11.62 -7.21
C PHE A 195 7.30 10.55 -8.25
N ASP A 196 6.59 9.52 -7.83
CA ASP A 196 6.22 8.38 -8.67
C ASP A 196 4.71 8.27 -8.81
N TYR A 197 4.19 8.65 -9.98
CA TYR A 197 2.77 8.61 -10.31
C TYR A 197 2.20 7.18 -10.40
N ASP A 198 3.07 6.17 -10.51
CA ASP A 198 2.71 4.76 -10.60
C ASP A 198 3.00 3.99 -9.31
N SER A 199 3.54 4.65 -8.27
CA SER A 199 3.86 4.04 -6.98
C SER A 199 2.71 3.18 -6.47
N ILE A 200 3.03 2.02 -5.86
CA ILE A 200 2.03 1.21 -5.17
C ILE A 200 1.40 1.98 -3.99
N MET A 201 2.07 3.02 -3.49
CA MET A 201 1.60 3.86 -2.39
C MET A 201 0.77 5.08 -2.85
N ILE A 202 0.43 5.20 -4.14
CA ILE A 202 -0.46 6.28 -4.61
C ILE A 202 -1.91 5.79 -4.73
N TYR A 203 -2.85 6.66 -4.36
CA TYR A 203 -4.26 6.47 -4.67
C TYR A 203 -4.61 6.86 -6.11
N GLY A 204 -5.79 6.43 -6.57
CA GLY A 204 -6.30 6.75 -7.91
C GLY A 204 -7.02 8.09 -8.00
N ASN A 205 -7.29 8.56 -9.23
CA ASN A 205 -7.88 9.88 -9.49
C ASN A 205 -9.21 10.17 -8.75
N TYR A 206 -9.96 9.14 -8.37
CA TYR A 206 -11.30 9.23 -7.78
C TYR A 206 -11.37 8.85 -6.30
N ALA A 207 -10.24 8.66 -5.64
CA ALA A 207 -10.19 8.31 -4.22
C ALA A 207 -10.96 9.33 -3.36
N PHE A 208 -11.82 8.86 -2.48
CA PHE A 208 -12.74 9.64 -1.64
C PHE A 208 -13.67 10.58 -2.41
N SER A 209 -13.96 10.32 -3.69
CA SER A 209 -14.85 11.16 -4.48
C SER A 209 -16.30 11.07 -4.00
N LYS A 210 -16.99 12.20 -3.92
CA LYS A 210 -18.45 12.22 -3.67
C LYS A 210 -19.27 11.67 -4.85
N ARG A 211 -18.66 11.56 -6.03
CA ARG A 211 -19.23 10.91 -7.23
C ARG A 211 -18.11 10.18 -7.97
N PRO A 212 -17.76 8.95 -7.56
CA PRO A 212 -16.75 8.13 -8.23
C PRO A 212 -17.01 8.04 -9.74
N ASN A 213 -15.94 7.94 -10.52
CA ASN A 213 -15.93 7.95 -12.00
C ASN A 213 -16.42 9.24 -12.68
N LYS A 214 -16.98 10.21 -11.94
CA LYS A 214 -17.47 11.49 -12.49
C LYS A 214 -16.67 12.69 -12.00
N LEU A 215 -16.23 12.68 -10.75
CA LEU A 215 -15.51 13.78 -10.13
C LEU A 215 -14.15 13.30 -9.63
N LYS A 216 -13.07 13.68 -10.32
CA LYS A 216 -11.71 13.44 -9.82
C LYS A 216 -11.48 14.24 -8.53
N THR A 217 -10.87 13.63 -7.53
CA THR A 217 -10.40 14.30 -6.31
C THR A 217 -8.95 14.72 -6.42
N MET A 218 -8.20 14.08 -7.30
CA MET A 218 -6.84 14.48 -7.66
C MET A 218 -6.47 14.13 -9.09
N GLU A 219 -5.52 14.86 -9.65
CA GLU A 219 -4.93 14.55 -10.95
C GLU A 219 -3.45 14.93 -11.01
N ALA A 220 -2.71 14.21 -11.83
CA ALA A 220 -1.32 14.54 -12.13
C ALA A 220 -1.26 15.74 -13.08
N LYS A 221 -0.40 16.71 -12.77
CA LYS A 221 -0.23 17.93 -13.58
C LYS A 221 0.33 17.66 -14.98
N ASN A 222 0.99 16.53 -15.18
CA ASN A 222 1.48 16.08 -16.47
C ASN A 222 0.44 15.27 -17.28
N GLY A 223 -0.79 15.11 -16.77
CA GLY A 223 -1.85 14.34 -17.43
C GLY A 223 -1.79 12.82 -17.19
N HIS A 224 -0.84 12.32 -16.40
CA HIS A 224 -0.74 10.89 -16.05
C HIS A 224 -1.99 10.40 -15.30
N LYS A 225 -2.50 9.22 -15.69
CA LYS A 225 -3.65 8.61 -15.01
C LYS A 225 -3.17 7.96 -13.72
N LEU A 226 -3.78 8.34 -12.59
CA LEU A 226 -3.49 7.75 -11.29
C LEU A 226 -4.41 6.55 -11.07
N LEU A 227 -3.80 5.39 -10.83
CA LEU A 227 -4.49 4.13 -10.54
C LEU A 227 -4.42 3.82 -9.05
N ASN A 228 -5.48 3.23 -8.50
CA ASN A 228 -5.48 2.74 -7.13
C ASN A 228 -4.61 1.48 -6.96
N PRO A 229 -4.22 1.12 -5.72
CA PRO A 229 -3.45 -0.09 -5.46
C PRO A 229 -4.10 -1.38 -5.99
N TYR A 230 -5.44 -1.50 -5.92
CA TYR A 230 -6.15 -2.69 -6.41
C TYR A 230 -6.10 -2.86 -7.94
N GLU A 231 -5.71 -1.82 -8.69
CA GLU A 231 -5.52 -1.84 -10.15
C GLU A 231 -4.07 -2.17 -10.55
N LYS A 232 -3.18 -2.38 -9.57
CA LYS A 232 -1.76 -2.65 -9.76
C LYS A 232 -1.44 -4.09 -9.33
N ASP A 233 -0.36 -4.66 -9.85
CA ASP A 233 0.07 -6.03 -9.54
C ASP A 233 1.51 -6.13 -8.98
N ARG A 234 2.25 -5.01 -8.92
CA ARG A 234 3.63 -4.95 -8.43
C ARG A 234 4.02 -3.55 -7.95
N MET A 235 5.09 -3.49 -7.17
CA MET A 235 5.85 -2.27 -6.89
C MET A 235 6.53 -1.73 -8.16
N THR A 236 6.68 -0.42 -8.26
CA THR A 236 7.56 0.19 -9.28
C THR A 236 9.03 0.02 -8.91
N GLN A 237 9.94 0.32 -9.83
CA GLN A 237 11.38 0.39 -9.52
C GLN A 237 11.67 1.46 -8.45
N SER A 238 10.96 2.58 -8.49
CA SER A 238 11.08 3.65 -7.50
C SER A 238 10.64 3.18 -6.10
N ASP A 239 9.55 2.41 -5.99
CA ASP A 239 9.13 1.79 -4.73
C ASP A 239 10.20 0.83 -4.19
N ILE A 240 10.79 0.00 -5.04
CA ILE A 240 11.85 -0.95 -4.68
C ILE A 240 13.09 -0.22 -4.16
N GLU A 241 13.55 0.82 -4.86
CA GLU A 241 14.67 1.68 -4.44
C GLU A 241 14.42 2.32 -3.08
N ARG A 242 13.18 2.75 -2.83
CA ARG A 242 12.79 3.33 -1.55
C ARG A 242 12.90 2.32 -0.42
N VAL A 243 12.40 1.10 -0.60
CA VAL A 243 12.55 0.03 0.39
C VAL A 243 14.03 -0.27 0.63
N ASN A 244 14.81 -0.42 -0.45
CA ASN A 244 16.23 -0.73 -0.35
C ASN A 244 17.04 0.35 0.36
N THR A 245 16.75 1.62 0.07
CA THR A 245 17.38 2.74 0.77
C THR A 245 16.96 2.79 2.24
N LEU A 246 15.65 2.62 2.51
CA LEU A 246 15.08 2.69 3.85
C LEU A 246 15.64 1.62 4.80
N TYR A 247 15.90 0.42 4.26
CA TYR A 247 16.43 -0.74 5.00
C TYR A 247 17.93 -0.98 4.77
N LYS A 248 18.63 -0.07 4.06
CA LYS A 248 20.07 -0.14 3.80
C LYS A 248 20.50 -1.48 3.20
N CYS A 249 19.75 -1.93 2.19
CA CYS A 249 20.04 -3.16 1.48
C CYS A 249 21.41 -3.07 0.77
N PRO A 250 22.14 -4.21 0.67
CA PRO A 250 23.48 -4.26 0.09
C PRO A 250 23.50 -4.05 -1.43
#